data_AF-A0ABD3EVH0-F1
#
_entry.id   AF-A0ABD3EVH0-F1
#
_cell.length_a   1.000
_cell.length_b   1.000
_cell.length_c   1.000
_cell.angle_alpha   90.00
_cell.angle_beta   90.00
_cell.angle_gamma   90.00
#
_symmetry.space_group_name_H-M   'P 1'
#
loop_
_entity.id
_entity.type
_entity.pdbx_description
1 polymer ?
#
loop_
_entity_poly.entity_id
_entity_poly.type
_entity_poly.pdbx_seq_one_letter_code
_entity_poly.pdbx_strand_id
1 'polypeptide(L)'
;MTGEEVLVQFGLHTVPTPATGNCQYYAVAMSLLDLRFDTVQHIEALEQVTQHLKEGIAEASRHGYEVEFPHDIRQAILASIQLDVCGQELTIPEMEEESNLLFQEYIRDIARSPSTISSYLSVELWGTEVTLRMMVIDRFSWSLRRMACKQPSTSKSTNLSG
;
A
#
# COMPACT_ATOMS: atom_id res chain seq x y z
N MET A 1 27.85 6.87 18.19
CA MET A 1 26.68 5.99 18.28
C MET A 1 26.15 5.81 16.88
N THR A 2 26.22 4.60 16.33
CA THR A 2 25.69 4.30 14.99
C THR A 2 24.17 4.09 15.07
N GLY A 3 23.47 4.16 13.93
CA GLY A 3 22.03 3.90 13.91
C GLY A 3 21.66 2.49 14.42
N GLU A 4 22.51 1.49 14.18
CA GLU A 4 22.32 0.13 14.69
C GLU A 4 22.43 0.05 16.22
N GLU A 5 23.38 0.78 16.83
CA GLU A 5 23.54 0.81 18.29
C GLU A 5 22.29 1.40 18.98
N VAL A 6 21.64 2.38 18.35
CA VAL A 6 20.37 2.95 18.82
C VAL A 6 19.25 1.92 18.73
N LEU A 7 19.11 1.22 17.59
CA LEU A 7 18.04 0.22 17.40
C LEU A 7 18.15 -0.92 18.42
N VAL A 8 19.36 -1.44 18.63
CA VAL A 8 19.62 -2.53 19.59
C VAL A 8 19.29 -2.09 21.02
N GLN A 9 19.54 -0.82 21.39
CA GLN A 9 19.16 -0.28 22.70
C GLN A 9 17.65 -0.34 22.96
N PHE A 10 16.82 -0.26 21.90
CA PHE A 10 15.37 -0.39 21.98
C PHE A 10 14.86 -1.81 21.71
N GLY A 11 15.76 -2.81 21.62
CA GLY A 11 15.40 -4.19 21.29
C GLY A 11 14.91 -4.37 19.84
N LEU A 12 15.24 -3.41 18.96
CA LEU A 12 14.91 -3.47 17.54
C LEU A 12 16.06 -4.11 16.76
N HIS A 13 15.69 -4.92 15.77
CA HIS A 13 16.62 -5.55 14.85
C HIS A 13 16.27 -5.17 13.42
N THR A 14 17.30 -4.85 12.63
CA THR A 14 17.15 -4.61 11.20
C THR A 14 16.84 -5.93 10.49
N VAL A 15 15.86 -5.89 9.59
CA VAL A 15 15.52 -7.04 8.74
C VAL A 15 15.57 -6.56 7.29
N PRO A 16 16.39 -7.18 6.43
CA PRO A 16 16.54 -6.74 5.05
C PRO A 16 15.31 -7.10 4.21
N THR A 17 14.96 -6.21 3.29
CA THR A 17 14.00 -6.46 2.20
C THR A 17 14.73 -6.58 0.87
N PRO A 18 14.20 -7.32 -0.11
CA PRO A 18 14.74 -7.33 -1.47
C PRO A 18 14.82 -5.92 -2.08
N ALA A 19 15.92 -5.63 -2.76
CA ALA A 19 16.19 -4.32 -3.38
C ALA A 19 15.54 -4.21 -4.77
N THR A 20 14.21 -4.30 -4.82
CA THR A 20 13.43 -4.38 -6.07
C THR A 20 12.53 -3.17 -6.33
N GLY A 21 12.63 -2.13 -5.48
CA GLY A 21 11.67 -1.02 -5.45
C GLY A 21 10.38 -1.33 -4.67
N ASN A 22 10.15 -2.60 -4.32
CA ASN A 22 9.03 -3.03 -3.47
C ASN A 22 9.31 -2.93 -1.95
N CYS A 23 10.47 -2.43 -1.55
CA CYS A 23 10.99 -2.54 -0.18
C CYS A 23 10.02 -2.00 0.90
N GLN A 24 9.39 -0.84 0.67
CA GLN A 24 8.40 -0.30 1.62
C GLN A 24 7.19 -1.22 1.76
N TYR A 25 6.63 -1.69 0.64
CA TYR A 25 5.45 -2.56 0.66
C TYR A 25 5.77 -3.92 1.31
N TYR A 26 6.94 -4.48 1.00
CA TYR A 26 7.43 -5.70 1.66
C TYR A 26 7.65 -5.51 3.15
N ALA A 27 8.23 -4.38 3.59
CA ALA A 27 8.42 -4.12 5.01
C ALA A 27 7.09 -4.11 5.77
N VAL A 28 6.04 -3.54 5.17
CA VAL A 28 4.67 -3.61 5.72
C VAL A 28 4.16 -5.05 5.74
N ALA A 29 4.25 -5.78 4.63
CA ALA A 29 3.79 -7.18 4.56
C ALA A 29 4.50 -8.09 5.58
N MET A 30 5.83 -7.95 5.71
CA MET A 30 6.64 -8.66 6.70
C MET A 30 6.20 -8.34 8.12
N SER A 31 5.91 -7.06 8.41
CA SER A 31 5.41 -6.63 9.72
C SER A 31 3.99 -7.15 10.01
N LEU A 32 3.15 -7.32 8.98
CA LEU A 32 1.78 -7.82 9.13
C LEU A 32 1.73 -9.33 9.38
N LEU A 33 2.60 -10.09 8.71
CA LEU A 33 2.59 -11.56 8.78
C LEU A 33 3.60 -12.12 9.78
N ASP A 34 4.53 -11.29 10.28
CA ASP A 34 5.71 -11.72 11.04
C ASP A 34 6.54 -12.77 10.27
N LEU A 35 6.73 -12.53 8.97
CA LEU A 35 7.47 -13.41 8.05
C LEU A 35 8.69 -12.73 7.42
N ARG A 36 9.60 -13.56 6.89
CA ARG A 36 10.84 -13.13 6.22
C ARG A 36 11.02 -13.87 4.90
N PHE A 37 11.93 -13.38 4.05
CA PHE A 37 12.29 -14.00 2.77
C PHE A 37 13.28 -15.17 2.94
N ASP A 38 12.91 -16.18 3.72
CA ASP A 38 13.77 -17.34 4.07
C ASP A 38 13.31 -18.67 3.46
N THR A 39 12.01 -18.83 3.19
CA THR A 39 11.42 -20.02 2.56
C THR A 39 10.56 -19.64 1.37
N VAL A 40 10.40 -20.56 0.40
CA VAL A 40 9.56 -20.34 -0.79
C VAL A 40 8.13 -19.99 -0.38
N GLN A 41 7.58 -20.66 0.63
CA GLN A 41 6.22 -20.41 1.12
C GLN A 41 6.07 -19.01 1.72
N HIS A 42 7.07 -18.53 2.46
CA HIS A 42 7.04 -17.17 3.00
C HIS A 42 7.18 -16.12 1.90
N ILE A 43 8.02 -16.38 0.90
CA ILE A 43 8.15 -15.51 -0.27
C ILE A 43 6.78 -15.37 -0.94
N GLU A 44 6.13 -16.48 -1.30
CA GLU A 44 4.81 -16.46 -1.93
C GLU A 44 3.76 -15.71 -1.10
N ALA A 45 3.73 -15.92 0.22
CA ALA A 45 2.81 -15.21 1.10
C ALA A 45 3.08 -13.70 1.16
N LEU A 46 4.36 -13.30 1.22
CA LEU A 46 4.77 -11.90 1.24
C LEU A 46 4.47 -11.21 -0.09
N GLU A 47 4.72 -11.85 -1.23
CA GLU A 47 4.37 -11.35 -2.57
C GLU A 47 2.86 -11.14 -2.69
N GLN A 48 2.06 -12.12 -2.24
CA GLN A 48 0.60 -12.03 -2.26
C GLN A 48 0.10 -10.88 -1.39
N VAL A 49 0.53 -10.77 -0.13
CA VAL A 49 0.09 -9.67 0.75
C VAL A 49 0.56 -8.32 0.23
N THR A 50 1.76 -8.24 -0.35
CA THR A 50 2.26 -7.03 -0.99
C THR A 50 1.36 -6.60 -2.13
N GLN A 51 0.92 -7.55 -2.97
CA GLN A 51 -0.02 -7.27 -4.04
C GLN A 51 -1.37 -6.77 -3.50
N HIS A 52 -1.89 -7.41 -2.45
CA HIS A 52 -3.14 -6.99 -1.80
C HIS A 52 -3.02 -5.59 -1.18
N LEU A 53 -1.88 -5.24 -0.60
CA LEU A 53 -1.63 -3.91 -0.05
C LEU A 53 -1.69 -2.85 -1.15
N LYS A 54 -1.06 -3.12 -2.31
CA LYS A 54 -1.10 -2.20 -3.46
C LYS A 54 -2.50 -2.05 -4.06
N GLU A 55 -3.26 -3.13 -4.12
CA GLU A 55 -4.68 -3.08 -4.51
C GLU A 55 -5.51 -2.28 -3.50
N GLY A 56 -5.22 -2.45 -2.20
CA GLY A 56 -5.83 -1.68 -1.11
C GLY A 56 -5.56 -0.17 -1.21
N ILE A 57 -4.39 0.24 -1.71
CA ILE A 57 -4.09 1.66 -2.01
C ILE A 57 -5.08 2.22 -3.05
N ALA A 58 -5.37 1.47 -4.11
CA ALA A 58 -6.31 1.91 -5.14
C ALA A 58 -7.77 1.93 -4.66
N GLU A 59 -8.14 1.12 -3.67
CA GLU A 59 -9.46 1.25 -3.06
C GLU A 59 -9.53 2.34 -2.00
N ALA A 60 -8.48 2.52 -1.19
CA ALA A 60 -8.40 3.62 -0.23
C ALA A 60 -8.54 4.97 -0.94
N SER A 61 -7.92 5.12 -2.12
CA SER A 61 -8.07 6.35 -2.90
C SER A 61 -9.51 6.63 -3.34
N ARG A 62 -10.41 5.64 -3.42
CA ARG A 62 -11.82 5.89 -3.75
C ARG A 62 -12.64 6.39 -2.56
N HIS A 63 -12.19 6.15 -1.35
CA HIS A 63 -12.91 6.49 -0.13
C HIS A 63 -12.48 7.87 0.38
N GLY A 64 -13.33 8.89 0.20
CA GLY A 64 -13.03 10.25 0.66
C GLY A 64 -11.98 10.97 -0.18
N TYR A 65 -11.76 10.53 -1.43
CA TYR A 65 -10.77 11.04 -2.37
C TYR A 65 -10.65 12.57 -2.40
N GLU A 66 -11.77 13.27 -2.62
CA GLU A 66 -11.77 14.73 -2.76
C GLU A 66 -11.39 15.47 -1.48
N VAL A 67 -11.59 14.83 -0.32
CA VAL A 67 -11.23 15.39 0.99
C VAL A 67 -9.77 15.11 1.32
N GLU A 68 -9.28 13.91 1.01
CA GLU A 68 -7.92 13.50 1.32
C GLU A 68 -6.89 14.00 0.31
N PHE A 69 -7.30 14.18 -0.95
CA PHE A 69 -6.43 14.55 -2.07
C PHE A 69 -7.04 15.70 -2.88
N PRO A 70 -7.22 16.90 -2.29
CA PRO A 70 -7.55 18.09 -3.07
C PRO A 70 -6.44 18.43 -4.07
N HIS A 71 -6.74 19.30 -5.04
CA HIS A 71 -5.86 19.62 -6.17
C HIS A 71 -4.41 19.94 -5.77
N ASP A 72 -4.22 20.82 -4.79
CA ASP A 72 -2.91 21.25 -4.29
C ASP A 72 -2.10 20.09 -3.71
N ILE A 73 -2.76 19.18 -2.99
CA ILE A 73 -2.13 17.97 -2.46
C ILE A 73 -1.75 17.01 -3.60
N ARG A 74 -2.61 16.82 -4.60
CA ARG A 74 -2.29 15.99 -5.77
C ARG A 74 -1.07 16.53 -6.53
N GLN A 75 -1.02 17.85 -6.75
CA GLN A 75 0.12 18.52 -7.38
C GLN A 75 1.41 18.30 -6.59
N ALA A 76 1.39 18.49 -5.27
CA ALA A 76 2.57 18.31 -4.43
C ALA A 76 3.10 16.87 -4.49
N ILE A 77 2.22 15.88 -4.47
CA ILE A 77 2.60 14.47 -4.57
C ILE A 77 3.19 14.16 -5.94
N LEU A 78 2.51 14.56 -7.02
CA LEU A 78 2.99 14.34 -8.39
C LEU A 78 4.34 15.01 -8.64
N ALA A 79 4.54 16.22 -8.11
CA ALA A 79 5.81 16.92 -8.19
C ALA A 79 6.92 16.18 -7.42
N SER A 80 6.64 15.66 -6.22
CA SER A 80 7.63 14.90 -5.43
C SER A 80 8.11 13.64 -6.16
N ILE A 81 7.20 12.92 -6.82
CA ILE A 81 7.52 11.73 -7.60
C ILE A 81 8.42 12.09 -8.79
N GLN A 82 8.15 13.21 -9.47
CA GLN A 82 8.97 13.69 -10.58
C GLN A 82 10.38 14.12 -10.14
N LEU A 83 10.52 14.70 -8.93
CA LEU A 83 11.84 15.07 -8.38
C LEU A 83 12.74 13.85 -8.16
N ASP A 84 12.17 12.73 -7.75
CA ASP A 84 12.89 11.48 -7.51
C ASP A 84 13.43 10.83 -8.80
N VAL A 85 12.93 11.23 -9.99
CA VAL A 85 13.21 10.61 -11.30
C VAL A 85 14.36 11.30 -12.07
N CYS A 86 15.38 11.82 -11.38
CA CYS A 86 16.56 12.49 -11.98
C CYS A 86 16.33 13.91 -12.54
N GLY A 87 15.78 14.82 -11.74
CA GLY A 87 16.01 16.27 -11.91
C GLY A 87 15.48 16.88 -13.22
N GLN A 88 14.41 16.30 -13.78
CA GLN A 88 13.69 16.92 -14.88
C GLN A 88 12.95 18.19 -14.42
N GLU A 89 12.71 19.09 -15.38
CA GLU A 89 11.92 20.29 -15.17
C GLU A 89 10.51 19.91 -14.73
N LEU A 90 10.14 20.34 -13.52
CA LEU A 90 8.87 20.03 -12.86
C LEU A 90 7.70 20.42 -13.77
N THR A 91 7.02 19.44 -14.35
CA THR A 91 5.74 19.69 -15.01
C THR A 91 4.66 19.47 -13.97
N ILE A 92 4.39 20.52 -13.20
CA ILE A 92 3.31 20.51 -12.20
C ILE A 92 2.00 20.73 -12.95
N PRO A 93 1.02 19.82 -12.85
CA PRO A 93 -0.27 19.98 -13.52
C PRO A 93 -0.98 21.24 -13.01
N GLU A 94 -1.19 22.25 -13.86
CA GLU A 94 -1.80 23.52 -13.42
C GLU A 94 -3.32 23.40 -13.22
N MET A 95 -3.95 22.46 -13.93
CA MET A 95 -5.39 22.29 -13.96
C MET A 95 -5.85 21.21 -12.97
N GLU A 96 -7.01 21.43 -12.36
CA GLU A 96 -7.60 20.50 -11.39
C GLU A 96 -7.85 19.13 -12.02
N GLU A 97 -8.46 19.09 -13.21
CA GLU A 97 -8.77 17.88 -13.95
C GLU A 97 -7.51 17.09 -14.33
N GLU A 98 -6.44 17.79 -14.70
CA GLU A 98 -5.17 17.18 -15.08
C GLU A 98 -4.50 16.50 -13.89
N SER A 99 -4.38 17.22 -12.76
CA SER A 99 -3.84 16.65 -11.52
C SER A 99 -4.64 15.44 -11.05
N ASN A 100 -5.96 15.46 -11.24
CA ASN A 100 -6.85 14.37 -10.86
C ASN A 100 -6.59 13.13 -11.73
N LEU A 101 -6.55 13.30 -13.06
CA LEU A 101 -6.30 12.20 -13.99
C LEU A 101 -4.94 11.55 -13.73
N LEU A 102 -3.88 12.34 -13.61
CA LEU A 102 -2.52 11.86 -13.38
C LEU A 102 -2.39 11.15 -12.04
N PHE A 103 -3.00 11.69 -10.98
CA PHE A 103 -2.95 11.05 -9.66
C PHE A 103 -3.72 9.72 -9.64
N GLN A 104 -4.87 9.64 -10.32
CA GLN A 104 -5.60 8.37 -10.45
C GLN A 104 -4.84 7.33 -11.28
N GLU A 105 -4.12 7.77 -12.31
CA GLU A 105 -3.24 6.89 -13.10
C GLU A 105 -2.09 6.37 -12.25
N TYR A 106 -1.39 7.25 -11.53
CA TYR A 106 -0.33 6.89 -10.60
C TYR A 106 -0.77 5.81 -9.59
N ILE A 107 -1.92 6.01 -8.93
CA ILE A 107 -2.44 5.04 -7.96
C ILE A 107 -2.80 3.70 -8.62
N ARG A 108 -3.35 3.74 -9.83
CA ARG A 108 -3.68 2.53 -10.60
C ARG A 108 -2.43 1.77 -11.01
N ASP A 109 -1.36 2.48 -11.38
CA ASP A 109 -0.10 1.88 -11.79
C ASP A 109 0.60 1.22 -10.60
N ILE A 110 0.56 1.83 -9.41
CA ILE A 110 1.00 1.15 -8.17
C ILE A 110 0.24 -0.15 -7.96
N ALA A 111 -1.10 -0.11 -8.01
CA ALA A 111 -1.93 -1.30 -7.79
C ALA A 111 -1.65 -2.44 -8.77
N ARG A 112 -1.30 -2.10 -10.02
CA ARG A 112 -0.98 -3.08 -11.08
C ARG A 112 0.48 -3.48 -11.11
N SER A 113 1.34 -2.77 -10.39
CA SER A 113 2.78 -3.02 -10.40
C SER A 113 3.10 -4.39 -9.80
N PRO A 114 4.04 -5.15 -10.39
CA PRO A 114 4.34 -6.49 -9.94
C PRO A 114 4.92 -6.51 -8.53
N SER A 115 4.53 -7.52 -7.76
CA SER A 115 4.94 -7.71 -6.37
C SER A 115 5.82 -8.93 -6.18
N THR A 116 6.39 -9.48 -7.27
CA THR A 116 7.30 -10.63 -7.17
C THR A 116 8.72 -10.18 -6.91
N ILE A 117 9.51 -11.02 -6.22
CA ILE A 117 10.90 -10.74 -5.87
C ILE A 117 11.83 -10.64 -7.09
N SER A 118 11.44 -11.22 -8.22
CA SER A 118 12.18 -11.12 -9.49
C SER A 118 11.85 -9.87 -10.30
N SER A 119 10.82 -9.10 -9.91
CA SER A 119 10.38 -7.91 -10.63
C SER A 119 10.96 -6.63 -10.02
N TYR A 120 11.55 -5.79 -10.86
CA TYR A 120 12.04 -4.47 -10.46
C TYR A 120 11.02 -3.40 -10.82
N LEU A 121 10.69 -2.54 -9.86
CA LEU A 121 9.83 -1.39 -10.09
C LEU A 121 10.62 -0.19 -10.57
N SER A 122 10.04 0.55 -11.51
CA SER A 122 10.48 1.91 -11.85
C SER A 122 10.35 2.81 -10.62
N VAL A 123 11.23 3.82 -10.52
CA VAL A 123 11.36 4.69 -9.33
C VAL A 123 10.06 5.42 -9.01
N GLU A 124 9.28 5.76 -10.04
CA GLU A 124 7.98 6.42 -9.94
C GLU A 124 6.97 5.61 -9.10
N LEU A 125 7.15 4.29 -9.01
CA LEU A 125 6.23 3.37 -8.33
C LEU A 125 6.76 2.89 -6.98
N TRP A 126 7.92 3.40 -6.54
CA TRP A 126 8.47 3.08 -5.24
C TRP A 126 7.55 3.63 -4.13
N GLY A 127 7.56 2.96 -2.99
CA GLY A 127 6.74 3.38 -1.86
C GLY A 127 7.19 4.73 -1.30
N THR A 128 6.24 5.65 -1.13
CA THR A 128 6.40 6.98 -0.54
C THR A 128 5.65 7.08 0.77
N GLU A 129 5.70 8.23 1.45
CA GLU A 129 4.87 8.49 2.63
C GLU A 129 3.35 8.40 2.32
N VAL A 130 2.95 8.74 1.10
CA VAL A 130 1.54 8.72 0.66
C VAL A 130 1.04 7.29 0.57
N THR A 131 1.80 6.41 -0.10
CA THR A 131 1.44 5.00 -0.23
C THR A 131 1.41 4.32 1.14
N LEU A 132 2.34 4.68 2.03
CA LEU A 132 2.32 4.18 3.41
C LEU A 132 1.05 4.59 4.15
N ARG A 133 0.64 5.86 4.05
CA ARG A 133 -0.61 6.34 4.66
C ARG A 133 -1.83 5.62 4.09
N MET A 134 -1.90 5.43 2.78
CA MET A 134 -3.01 4.74 2.12
C MET A 134 -3.11 3.26 2.52
N MET A 135 -1.99 2.56 2.70
CA MET A 135 -1.97 1.18 3.21
C MET A 135 -2.51 1.07 4.65
N VAL A 136 -2.37 2.12 5.47
CA VAL A 136 -2.91 2.15 6.84
C VAL A 136 -4.42 2.43 6.84
N ILE A 137 -4.93 3.20 5.88
CA ILE A 137 -6.37 3.51 5.76
C ILE A 137 -7.18 2.25 5.41
N ASP A 138 -6.66 1.38 4.53
CA ASP A 138 -7.36 0.15 4.14
C ASP A 138 -7.58 -0.84 5.31
N ARG A 139 -6.79 -0.75 6.39
CA ARG A 139 -7.04 -1.56 7.61
C ARG A 139 -8.44 -1.35 8.19
N PHE A 140 -9.01 -0.14 8.09
CA PHE A 140 -10.37 0.11 8.56
C PHE A 140 -11.42 -0.49 7.63
N SER A 141 -11.22 -0.39 6.31
CA SER A 141 -12.13 -0.96 5.30
C SER A 141 -12.14 -2.50 5.32
N TRP A 142 -10.97 -3.14 5.42
CA TRP A 142 -10.84 -4.59 5.46
C TRP A 142 -11.47 -5.21 6.73
N SER A 143 -11.31 -4.55 7.88
CA SER A 143 -11.95 -4.95 9.15
C SER A 143 -13.48 -4.80 9.09
N LEU A 144 -13.99 -3.73 8.47
CA LEU A 144 -15.42 -3.50 8.25
C LEU A 144 -16.02 -4.53 7.28
N ARG A 145 -15.33 -4.89 6.20
CA ARG A 145 -15.80 -5.92 5.25
C ARG A 145 -15.81 -7.32 5.87
N ARG A 146 -14.86 -7.68 6.74
CA ARG A 146 -14.91 -8.92 7.54
C ARG A 146 -16.06 -8.95 8.54
N MET A 147 -16.43 -7.80 9.12
CA MET A 147 -17.60 -7.71 9.99
C MET A 147 -18.91 -7.84 9.22
N ALA A 148 -19.00 -7.26 8.01
CA ALA A 148 -20.18 -7.37 7.16
C ALA A 148 -20.44 -8.80 6.62
N CYS A 149 -19.39 -9.59 6.38
CA CYS A 149 -19.53 -11.00 5.96
C CYS A 149 -19.77 -12.00 7.12
N LYS A 150 -19.82 -11.54 8.38
CA LYS A 150 -20.00 -12.39 9.57
C LYS A 150 -21.40 -12.33 10.18
N GLN A 151 -22.45 -12.05 9.40
CA GLN A 151 -23.82 -12.39 9.82
C GLN A 151 -24.11 -13.87 9.50
N PRO A 152 -24.26 -14.75 10.51
CA PRO A 152 -24.78 -16.08 10.26
C PRO A 152 -26.29 -15.96 10.01
N SER A 153 -26.75 -16.48 8.88
CA SER A 153 -28.18 -16.73 8.62
C SER A 153 -28.68 -17.86 9.53
N THR A 154 -28.94 -17.54 10.80
CA THR A 154 -29.69 -18.43 11.69
C THR A 154 -31.16 -18.06 11.68
N SER A 155 -31.93 -18.73 10.83
CA SER A 155 -33.31 -19.09 11.16
C SER A 155 -33.69 -20.39 10.43
N LYS A 156 -33.26 -21.53 11.00
CA LYS A 156 -34.05 -22.76 10.88
C LYS A 156 -35.31 -22.53 11.71
N SER A 157 -36.43 -22.25 11.07
CA SER A 157 -37.74 -22.39 11.71
C SER A 157 -38.08 -23.87 11.72
N THR A 158 -38.00 -24.45 12.91
CA THR A 158 -38.47 -25.78 13.27
C THR A 158 -39.96 -25.94 12.97
N ASN A 159 -40.29 -27.08 12.37
CA ASN A 159 -41.62 -27.67 12.36
C ASN A 159 -42.09 -27.94 13.80
N LEU A 160 -43.33 -27.54 14.09
CA LEU A 160 -44.26 -27.95 15.15
C LEU A 160 -45.56 -27.19 14.79
N SER A 161 -46.76 -27.72 14.69
CA SER A 161 -47.39 -28.99 15.03
C SER A 161 -48.89 -28.82 14.72
N GLY A 162 -49.63 -29.91 14.48
CA GLY A 162 -51.11 -29.91 14.56
C GLY A 162 -51.81 -30.42 13.31
#